data_AF-A0A6N7XU36-F1
#
_entry.id   AF-A0A6N7XU36-F1
#
_cell.length_a   1.000
_cell.length_b   1.000
_cell.length_c   1.000
_cell.angle_alpha   90.00
_cell.angle_beta   90.00
_cell.angle_gamma   90.00
#
_symmetry.space_group_name_H-M   'P 1'
#
loop_
_entity.id
_entity.type
_entity.pdbx_description
1 polymer ?
#
loop_
_entity_poly.entity_id
_entity_poly.type
_entity_poly.pdbx_seq_one_letter_code
_entity_poly.pdbx_strand_id
1 'polypeptide(L)'
;MKKSGVIYILTNPSFPQYVKIGYANDLEKRLRQLNRSETLPYAFRAYATYDTDHRLTDKVLHELIDRLNPDLRTVETFNGQKRTKEFFEMSAEDAYSILEAIARISGTEDRLHRVTPTGEQAEEEQRATEAREHPARRAPFRFSMVGLKPGDVVTYASDTTKNARVLDDKHVVYLEKSTGEEVTSTLSGLAEKFSGASSLQGPRFFSYDGELLSDRRIRMETEHE
;
A
#
# COMPACT_ATOMS: atom_id res chain seq x y z
N MET A 1 21.59 -39.35 -6.74
CA MET A 1 21.78 -37.93 -7.10
C MET A 1 21.22 -37.08 -5.98
N LYS A 2 22.01 -36.20 -5.35
CA LYS A 2 21.49 -35.27 -4.34
C LYS A 2 20.47 -34.38 -5.04
N LYS A 3 19.24 -34.29 -4.50
CA LYS A 3 18.26 -33.33 -5.00
C LYS A 3 18.76 -31.94 -4.64
N SER A 4 19.22 -31.19 -5.63
CA SER A 4 19.46 -29.75 -5.51
C SER A 4 18.13 -29.06 -5.23
N GLY A 5 18.14 -28.06 -4.36
CA GLY A 5 17.00 -27.16 -4.18
C GLY A 5 17.36 -25.78 -4.68
N VAL A 6 16.40 -24.87 -4.62
CA VAL A 6 16.59 -23.48 -5.05
C VAL A 6 16.22 -22.53 -3.92
N ILE A 7 17.02 -21.49 -3.75
CA ILE A 7 16.56 -20.25 -3.13
C ILE A 7 15.80 -19.48 -4.21
N TYR A 8 14.60 -19.02 -3.92
CA TYR A 8 13.78 -18.27 -4.85
C TYR A 8 13.54 -16.85 -4.32
N ILE A 9 13.35 -15.92 -5.26
CA ILE A 9 12.75 -14.61 -5.03
C ILE A 9 11.38 -14.63 -5.70
N LEU A 10 10.33 -14.40 -4.93
CA LEU A 10 8.97 -14.23 -5.49
C LEU A 10 8.50 -12.79 -5.33
N THR A 11 7.76 -12.34 -6.34
CA THR A 11 7.03 -11.07 -6.34
C THR A 11 5.54 -11.35 -6.38
N ASN A 12 4.75 -10.35 -5.94
CA ASN A 12 3.31 -10.37 -6.05
C ASN A 12 2.83 -8.94 -6.35
N PRO A 13 2.04 -8.71 -7.42
CA PRO A 13 1.52 -7.39 -7.75
C PRO A 13 0.66 -6.76 -6.64
N SER A 14 0.12 -7.56 -5.71
CA SER A 14 -0.62 -7.05 -4.54
C SER A 14 0.31 -6.39 -3.51
N PHE A 15 1.59 -6.73 -3.51
CA PHE A 15 2.59 -6.31 -2.54
C PHE A 15 3.89 -5.88 -3.25
N PRO A 16 3.86 -4.83 -4.10
CA PRO A 16 4.99 -4.47 -4.96
C PRO A 16 6.26 -4.05 -4.20
N GLN A 17 6.10 -3.57 -2.95
CA GLN A 17 7.20 -3.19 -2.08
C GLN A 17 7.84 -4.36 -1.32
N TYR A 18 7.24 -5.55 -1.41
CA TYR A 18 7.71 -6.73 -0.70
C TYR A 18 8.14 -7.84 -1.65
N VAL A 19 9.24 -8.50 -1.29
CA VAL A 19 9.68 -9.74 -1.93
C VAL A 19 9.62 -10.87 -0.93
N LYS A 20 9.29 -12.07 -1.42
CA LYS A 20 9.39 -13.29 -0.63
C LYS A 20 10.64 -14.06 -1.02
N ILE A 21 11.58 -14.22 -0.08
CA ILE A 21 12.80 -15.00 -0.29
C ILE A 21 12.70 -16.28 0.52
N GLY A 22 12.82 -17.43 -0.12
CA GLY A 22 12.74 -18.71 0.58
C GLY A 22 13.35 -19.87 -0.19
N TYR A 23 13.30 -21.06 0.40
CA TYR A 23 13.83 -22.29 -0.19
C TYR A 23 12.74 -23.26 -0.65
N ALA A 24 12.95 -23.95 -1.77
CA ALA A 24 12.14 -25.07 -2.21
C ALA A 24 12.99 -26.16 -2.90
N ASN A 25 12.59 -27.43 -2.71
CA ASN A 25 13.10 -28.53 -3.53
C ASN A 25 12.43 -28.59 -4.92
N ASP A 26 11.23 -28.01 -5.03
CA ASP A 26 10.40 -27.97 -6.23
C ASP A 26 9.65 -26.64 -6.20
N LEU A 27 10.14 -25.69 -7.01
CA LEU A 27 9.61 -24.33 -7.05
C LEU A 27 8.18 -24.29 -7.56
N GLU A 28 7.85 -25.07 -8.58
CA GLU A 28 6.50 -25.06 -9.14
C GLU A 28 5.47 -25.57 -8.13
N LYS A 29 5.78 -26.66 -7.44
CA LYS A 29 4.93 -27.19 -6.37
C LYS A 29 4.76 -26.16 -5.26
N ARG A 30 5.82 -25.42 -4.91
CA ARG A 30 5.77 -24.35 -3.92
C ARG A 30 4.91 -23.18 -4.37
N LEU A 31 5.04 -22.73 -5.62
CA LEU A 31 4.20 -21.68 -6.22
C LEU A 31 2.72 -22.09 -6.21
N ARG A 32 2.39 -23.31 -6.65
CA ARG A 32 1.01 -23.84 -6.60
C ARG A 32 0.44 -23.84 -5.18
N GLN A 33 1.25 -24.14 -4.17
CA GLN A 33 0.81 -24.10 -2.77
C GLN A 33 0.55 -22.67 -2.29
N LEU A 34 1.44 -21.72 -2.62
CA LEU A 34 1.30 -20.32 -2.21
C LEU A 34 0.11 -19.64 -2.90
N ASN A 35 -0.13 -19.99 -4.17
CA ASN A 35 -1.21 -19.42 -4.99
C ASN A 35 -2.55 -20.14 -4.84
N ARG A 36 -2.66 -21.10 -3.90
CA ARG A 36 -3.92 -21.79 -3.62
C ARG A 36 -4.92 -20.90 -2.87
N SER A 37 -4.43 -19.84 -2.21
CA SER A 37 -5.30 -18.97 -1.42
C SER A 37 -6.15 -18.09 -2.34
N GLU A 38 -7.48 -18.21 -2.25
CA GLU A 38 -8.43 -17.33 -2.94
C GLU A 38 -8.37 -15.88 -2.44
N THR A 39 -7.73 -15.65 -1.29
CA THR A 39 -7.62 -14.33 -0.66
C THR A 39 -6.56 -13.41 -1.32
N LEU A 40 -5.77 -13.92 -2.26
CA LEU A 40 -4.74 -13.14 -2.94
C LEU A 40 -5.31 -12.57 -4.25
N PRO A 41 -5.37 -11.24 -4.43
CA PRO A 41 -5.85 -10.64 -5.68
C PRO A 41 -5.01 -11.03 -6.90
N TYR A 42 -3.70 -11.21 -6.69
CA TYR A 42 -2.76 -11.65 -7.72
C TYR A 42 -1.89 -12.80 -7.19
N ALA A 43 -1.49 -13.69 -8.09
CA ALA A 43 -0.62 -14.83 -7.79
C ALA A 43 0.84 -14.40 -7.56
N PHE A 44 1.55 -15.12 -6.70
CA PHE A 44 3.01 -15.07 -6.62
C PHE A 44 3.65 -15.59 -7.90
N ARG A 45 4.76 -14.95 -8.27
CA ARG A 45 5.53 -15.25 -9.47
C ARG A 45 7.01 -15.38 -9.10
N ALA A 46 7.71 -16.30 -9.74
CA ALA A 46 9.15 -16.39 -9.59
C ALA A 46 9.81 -15.22 -10.32
N TYR A 47 10.71 -14.55 -9.62
CA TYR A 47 11.53 -13.46 -10.15
C TYR A 47 12.93 -13.96 -10.51
N ALA A 48 13.52 -14.72 -9.59
CA ALA A 48 14.82 -15.36 -9.78
C ALA A 48 14.96 -16.58 -8.88
N THR A 49 15.91 -17.44 -9.25
CA THR A 49 16.26 -18.64 -8.50
C THR A 49 17.76 -18.79 -8.40
N TYR A 50 18.24 -19.34 -7.29
CA TYR A 50 19.64 -19.66 -7.06
C TYR A 50 19.79 -21.10 -6.60
N ASP A 51 20.50 -21.91 -7.40
CA ASP A 51 20.66 -23.34 -7.13
C ASP A 51 21.57 -23.58 -5.92
N THR A 52 21.12 -24.43 -5.00
CA THR A 52 21.87 -24.81 -3.80
C THR A 52 21.84 -26.31 -3.57
N ASP A 53 23.01 -26.84 -3.19
CA ASP A 53 23.20 -28.24 -2.81
C ASP A 53 22.79 -28.53 -1.36
N HIS A 54 22.56 -27.47 -0.58
CA HIS A 54 22.24 -27.52 0.83
C HIS A 54 20.76 -27.15 1.07
N ARG A 55 20.13 -27.89 1.99
CA ARG A 55 18.74 -27.62 2.38
C ARG A 55 18.70 -26.44 3.34
N LEU A 56 17.65 -25.62 3.24
CA LEU A 56 17.38 -24.50 4.14
C LEU A 56 18.49 -23.43 4.17
N THR A 57 19.25 -23.29 3.08
CA THR A 57 20.31 -22.27 2.96
C THR A 57 19.75 -20.85 2.92
N ASP A 58 18.47 -20.70 2.59
CA ASP A 58 17.76 -19.42 2.65
C ASP A 58 17.80 -18.80 4.05
N LYS A 59 17.85 -19.61 5.12
CA LYS A 59 17.98 -19.10 6.49
C LYS A 59 19.27 -18.32 6.71
N VAL A 60 20.38 -18.76 6.13
CA VAL A 60 21.68 -18.06 6.22
C VAL A 60 21.60 -16.72 5.50
N LEU A 61 20.90 -16.70 4.35
CA LEU A 61 20.64 -15.46 3.62
C LEU A 61 19.73 -14.52 4.43
N HIS A 62 18.68 -15.05 5.09
CA HIS A 62 17.83 -14.24 5.94
C HIS A 62 18.61 -13.63 7.11
N GLU A 63 19.45 -14.42 7.78
CA GLU A 63 20.33 -13.94 8.85
C GLU A 63 21.31 -12.87 8.37
N LEU A 64 21.82 -12.99 7.14
CA LEU A 64 22.69 -11.99 6.54
C LEU A 64 21.94 -10.67 6.33
N ILE A 65 20.75 -10.71 5.75
CA ILE A 65 19.91 -9.52 5.51
C ILE A 65 19.51 -8.89 6.84
N ASP A 66 19.08 -9.69 7.82
CA ASP A 66 18.68 -9.22 9.15
C ASP A 66 19.83 -8.52 9.89
N ARG A 67 21.08 -8.96 9.69
CA ARG A 67 22.27 -8.31 10.26
C ARG A 67 22.63 -7.00 9.56
N LEU A 68 22.35 -6.89 8.25
CA LEU A 68 22.59 -5.68 7.48
C LEU A 68 21.54 -4.61 7.79
N ASN A 69 20.27 -4.99 7.78
CA ASN A 69 19.17 -4.13 8.16
C ASN A 69 17.96 -4.96 8.64
N PRO A 70 17.71 -5.02 9.96
CA PRO A 70 16.61 -5.81 10.53
C PRO A 70 15.23 -5.22 10.22
N ASP A 71 15.14 -3.93 9.87
CA ASP A 71 13.87 -3.25 9.60
C ASP A 71 13.29 -3.65 8.23
N LEU A 72 14.10 -4.25 7.35
CA LEU A 72 13.64 -4.73 6.06
C LEU A 72 12.73 -5.95 6.19
N ARG A 73 12.81 -6.73 7.28
CA ARG A 73 12.08 -7.98 7.37
C ARG A 73 10.75 -7.79 8.08
N THR A 74 9.67 -8.29 7.49
CA THR A 74 8.34 -8.18 8.09
C THR A 74 8.26 -8.99 9.39
N VAL A 75 8.06 -8.29 10.51
CA VAL A 75 7.83 -8.90 11.83
C VAL A 75 6.36 -8.77 12.20
N GLU A 76 5.68 -9.89 12.37
CA GLU A 76 4.30 -9.92 12.86
C GLU A 76 4.30 -10.30 14.34
N THR A 77 3.56 -9.56 15.18
CA THR A 77 3.31 -9.97 16.57
C THR A 77 1.92 -10.57 16.66
N PHE A 78 1.82 -11.90 16.79
CA PHE A 78 0.55 -12.60 16.92
C PHE A 78 0.49 -13.28 18.29
N ASN A 79 -0.54 -12.98 19.09
CA ASN A 79 -0.71 -13.49 20.46
C ASN A 79 0.53 -13.30 21.35
N GLY A 80 1.20 -12.14 21.25
CA GLY A 80 2.40 -11.83 22.04
C GLY A 80 3.69 -12.54 21.58
N GLN A 81 3.63 -13.36 20.53
CA GLN A 81 4.81 -13.97 19.90
C GLN A 81 5.18 -13.25 18.61
N LYS A 82 6.44 -12.80 18.53
CA LYS A 82 7.02 -12.29 17.29
C LYS A 82 7.27 -13.44 16.32
N ARG A 83 6.65 -13.37 15.14
CA ARG A 83 6.90 -14.25 13.99
C ARG A 83 7.55 -13.44 12.89
N THR A 84 8.81 -13.74 12.61
CA THR A 84 9.54 -13.18 11.47
C THR A 84 9.09 -13.89 10.21
N LYS A 85 8.47 -13.16 9.29
CA LYS A 85 8.03 -13.74 8.02
C LYS A 85 9.20 -13.76 7.02
N GLU A 86 9.08 -14.57 5.98
CA GLU A 86 10.03 -14.63 4.86
C GLU A 86 9.76 -13.51 3.82
N PHE A 87 9.26 -12.35 4.27
CA PHE A 87 8.96 -11.19 3.45
C PHE A 87 9.90 -10.04 3.81
N PHE A 88 10.43 -9.39 2.78
CA PHE A 88 11.39 -8.31 2.90
C PHE A 88 10.91 -7.08 2.14
N GLU A 89 10.94 -5.92 2.78
CA GLU A 89 10.62 -4.60 2.24
C GLU A 89 11.78 -4.09 1.39
N MET A 90 11.94 -4.65 0.20
CA MET A 90 12.96 -4.28 -0.77
C MET A 90 12.47 -4.61 -2.18
N SER A 91 13.09 -4.00 -3.19
CA SER A 91 12.73 -4.32 -4.57
C SER A 91 13.22 -5.72 -4.96
N ALA A 92 12.57 -6.31 -5.98
CA ALA A 92 13.00 -7.58 -6.56
C ALA A 92 14.42 -7.52 -7.14
N GLU A 93 14.82 -6.34 -7.63
CA GLU A 93 16.17 -6.12 -8.14
C GLU A 93 17.21 -6.03 -7.04
N ASP A 94 16.92 -5.34 -5.93
CA ASP A 94 17.85 -5.30 -4.80
C ASP A 94 18.07 -6.71 -4.24
N ALA A 95 16.99 -7.49 -4.11
CA ALA A 95 17.07 -8.89 -3.69
C ALA A 95 17.90 -9.74 -4.68
N TYR A 96 17.74 -9.52 -5.98
CA TYR A 96 18.52 -10.18 -7.01
C TYR A 96 20.00 -9.80 -6.94
N SER A 97 20.32 -8.51 -6.79
CA SER A 97 21.70 -8.02 -6.65
C SER A 97 22.41 -8.59 -5.43
N ILE A 98 21.69 -8.85 -4.33
CA ILE A 98 22.26 -9.56 -3.16
C ILE A 98 22.68 -10.99 -3.56
N LEU A 99 21.82 -11.74 -4.24
CA LEU A 99 22.15 -13.09 -4.72
C LEU A 99 23.28 -13.05 -5.75
N GLU A 100 23.29 -12.07 -6.64
CA GLU A 100 24.35 -11.86 -7.63
C GLU A 100 25.70 -11.60 -6.96
N ALA A 101 25.74 -10.76 -5.93
CA ALA A 101 26.96 -10.52 -5.17
C ALA A 101 27.47 -11.80 -4.50
N ILE A 102 26.57 -12.60 -3.91
CA ILE A 102 26.92 -13.90 -3.30
C ILE A 102 27.46 -14.87 -4.36
N ALA A 103 26.80 -14.94 -5.52
CA ALA A 103 27.21 -15.80 -6.62
C ALA A 103 28.62 -15.42 -7.12
N ARG A 104 28.89 -14.12 -7.30
CA ARG A 104 30.20 -13.59 -7.70
C ARG A 104 31.29 -13.86 -6.66
N ILE A 105 31.00 -13.66 -5.38
CA ILE A 105 31.97 -13.91 -4.30
C ILE A 105 32.30 -15.41 -4.20
N SER A 106 31.32 -16.28 -4.44
CA SER A 106 31.49 -17.73 -4.34
C SER A 106 31.92 -18.41 -5.65
N GLY A 107 31.95 -17.69 -6.77
CA GLY A 107 32.27 -18.22 -8.10
C GLY A 107 31.22 -19.20 -8.63
N THR A 108 29.93 -18.93 -8.36
CA THR A 108 28.80 -19.79 -8.73
C THR A 108 27.69 -19.02 -9.48
N GLU A 109 28.09 -18.04 -10.28
CA GLU A 109 27.18 -17.23 -11.11
C GLU A 109 26.31 -18.07 -12.06
N ASP A 110 26.80 -19.24 -12.48
CA ASP A 110 26.06 -20.21 -13.31
C ASP A 110 24.80 -20.78 -12.60
N ARG A 111 24.72 -20.63 -11.27
CA ARG A 111 23.59 -21.10 -10.45
C ARG A 111 22.50 -20.06 -10.27
N LEU A 112 22.73 -18.80 -10.67
CA LEU A 112 21.77 -17.73 -10.55
C LEU A 112 20.99 -17.57 -11.86
N HIS A 113 19.68 -17.78 -11.79
CA HIS A 113 18.79 -17.72 -12.94
C HIS A 113 17.73 -16.65 -12.75
N ARG A 114 17.61 -15.75 -13.72
CA ARG A 114 16.53 -14.76 -13.76
C ARG A 114 15.33 -15.33 -14.52
N VAL A 115 14.14 -15.15 -13.96
CA VAL A 115 12.89 -15.62 -14.56
C VAL A 115 12.26 -14.48 -15.35
N THR A 116 11.98 -14.72 -16.63
CA THR A 116 11.27 -13.74 -17.47
C THR A 116 9.77 -13.89 -17.25
N PRO A 117 9.03 -12.81 -16.94
CA PRO A 117 7.58 -12.86 -16.85
C PRO A 117 6.94 -13.31 -18.16
N THR A 118 5.86 -14.07 -18.07
CA THR A 118 5.01 -14.35 -19.24
C THR A 118 4.23 -13.10 -19.67
N GLY A 119 3.73 -13.07 -20.90
CA GLY A 119 2.93 -11.94 -21.40
C GLY A 119 1.72 -11.63 -20.52
N GLU A 120 0.98 -12.66 -20.10
CA GLU A 120 -0.17 -12.53 -19.19
C GLU A 120 0.24 -11.93 -17.83
N GLN A 121 1.38 -12.36 -17.28
CA GLN A 121 1.89 -11.82 -16.02
C GLN A 121 2.28 -10.34 -16.15
N ALA A 122 2.87 -9.94 -17.28
CA ALA A 122 3.22 -8.54 -17.53
C ALA A 122 1.96 -7.66 -17.61
N GLU A 123 0.92 -8.10 -18.32
CA GLU A 123 -0.36 -7.39 -18.39
C GLU A 123 -1.05 -7.26 -17.03
N GLU A 124 -1.05 -8.32 -16.23
CA GLU A 124 -1.58 -8.30 -14.87
C GLU A 124 -0.81 -7.33 -13.96
N GLU A 125 0.52 -7.26 -14.07
CA GLU A 125 1.33 -6.27 -13.32
C GLU A 125 0.98 -4.84 -13.73
N GLN A 126 0.77 -4.61 -15.03
CA GLN A 126 0.34 -3.32 -15.54
C GLN A 126 -1.05 -2.95 -14.99
N ARG A 127 -2.03 -3.86 -15.06
CA ARG A 127 -3.36 -3.63 -14.48
C ARG A 127 -3.31 -3.35 -12.98
N ALA A 128 -2.49 -4.09 -12.23
CA ALA A 128 -2.31 -3.86 -10.81
C ALA A 128 -1.69 -2.49 -10.52
N THR A 129 -0.74 -2.06 -11.34
CA THR A 129 -0.09 -0.75 -11.23
C THR A 129 -1.06 0.38 -11.56
N GLU A 130 -1.83 0.26 -12.65
CA GLU A 130 -2.88 1.21 -13.01
C GLU A 130 -3.93 1.34 -11.91
N ALA A 131 -4.37 0.22 -11.31
CA ALA A 131 -5.32 0.26 -10.19
C ALA A 131 -4.74 0.95 -8.94
N ARG A 132 -3.43 0.85 -8.70
CA ARG A 132 -2.73 1.51 -7.58
C ARG A 132 -2.54 3.01 -7.82
N GLU A 133 -2.15 3.40 -9.04
CA GLU A 133 -1.88 4.80 -9.40
C GLU A 133 -3.16 5.59 -9.74
N HIS A 134 -4.18 4.89 -10.23
CA HIS A 134 -5.47 5.45 -10.61
C HIS A 134 -6.60 4.69 -9.90
N PRO A 135 -6.69 4.77 -8.56
CA PRO A 135 -7.85 4.25 -7.85
C PRO A 135 -9.09 4.89 -8.48
N ALA A 136 -10.09 4.07 -8.81
CA ALA A 136 -11.31 4.50 -9.50
C ALA A 136 -11.76 5.87 -8.96
N ARG A 137 -11.84 6.89 -9.84
CA ARG A 137 -12.09 8.29 -9.46
C ARG A 137 -13.24 8.34 -8.46
N ARG A 138 -12.94 8.65 -7.18
CA ARG A 138 -13.97 8.74 -6.13
C ARG A 138 -15.02 9.74 -6.59
N ALA A 139 -16.29 9.40 -6.42
CA ALA A 139 -17.38 10.30 -6.72
C ALA A 139 -17.16 11.64 -5.98
N PRO A 140 -17.52 12.79 -6.60
CA PRO A 140 -17.40 14.10 -5.97
C PRO A 140 -18.04 14.09 -4.58
N PHE A 141 -17.37 14.71 -3.61
CA PHE A 141 -17.85 14.74 -2.22
C PHE A 141 -19.25 15.39 -2.14
N ARG A 142 -20.12 14.76 -1.35
CA ARG A 142 -21.45 15.23 -1.02
C ARG A 142 -21.66 15.16 0.50
N PHE A 143 -22.30 16.15 1.09
CA PHE A 143 -22.54 16.17 2.54
C PHE A 143 -23.42 15.00 3.01
N SER A 144 -24.36 14.57 2.17
CA SER A 144 -25.17 13.37 2.41
C SER A 144 -24.34 12.09 2.56
N MET A 145 -23.19 11.96 1.88
CA MET A 145 -22.28 10.81 2.01
C MET A 145 -21.68 10.68 3.40
N VAL A 146 -21.63 11.78 4.15
CA VAL A 146 -21.10 11.84 5.53
C VAL A 146 -22.20 12.05 6.56
N GLY A 147 -23.46 11.86 6.15
CA GLY A 147 -24.64 11.98 7.02
C GLY A 147 -24.97 13.42 7.45
N LEU A 148 -24.42 14.43 6.78
CA LEU A 148 -24.69 15.84 7.06
C LEU A 148 -25.89 16.34 6.24
N LYS A 149 -26.70 17.20 6.86
CA LYS A 149 -27.90 17.81 6.29
C LYS A 149 -27.76 19.34 6.25
N PRO A 150 -28.53 20.03 5.40
CA PRO A 150 -28.62 21.49 5.46
C PRO A 150 -28.92 21.98 6.87
N GLY A 151 -28.12 22.91 7.36
CA GLY A 151 -28.20 23.43 8.74
C GLY A 151 -27.09 22.92 9.66
N ASP A 152 -26.45 21.78 9.36
CA ASP A 152 -25.32 21.27 10.16
C ASP A 152 -24.12 22.21 10.09
N VAL A 153 -23.34 22.28 11.17
CA VAL A 153 -22.17 23.16 11.25
C VAL A 153 -20.89 22.35 11.17
N VAL A 154 -20.00 22.72 10.25
CA VAL A 154 -18.66 22.17 10.10
C VAL A 154 -17.62 23.20 10.55
N THR A 155 -16.56 22.71 11.17
CA THR A 155 -15.51 23.52 11.78
C THR A 155 -14.21 23.33 11.01
N TYR A 156 -13.46 24.41 10.78
CA TYR A 156 -12.15 24.31 10.15
C TYR A 156 -11.15 23.68 11.12
N ALA A 157 -10.53 22.58 10.72
CA ALA A 157 -9.75 21.72 11.60
C ALA A 157 -8.53 22.43 12.23
N SER A 158 -7.91 23.37 11.51
CA SER A 158 -6.75 24.12 12.01
C SER A 158 -7.12 25.35 12.85
N ASP A 159 -8.39 25.76 12.89
CA ASP A 159 -8.86 26.92 13.66
C ASP A 159 -10.35 26.77 13.98
N THR A 160 -10.64 26.37 15.22
CA THR A 160 -12.01 26.09 15.69
C THR A 160 -12.90 27.33 15.78
N THR A 161 -12.34 28.53 15.62
CA THR A 161 -13.12 29.77 15.56
C THR A 161 -13.75 30.02 14.19
N LYS A 162 -13.37 29.23 13.17
CA LYS A 162 -13.88 29.32 11.81
C LYS A 162 -14.88 28.19 11.55
N ASN A 163 -16.16 28.57 11.47
CA ASN A 163 -17.27 27.65 11.28
C ASN A 163 -18.04 27.99 10.01
N ALA A 164 -18.61 26.97 9.37
CA ALA A 164 -19.49 27.12 8.22
C ALA A 164 -20.71 26.20 8.38
N ARG A 165 -21.87 26.65 7.93
CA ARG A 165 -23.12 25.90 7.96
C ARG A 165 -23.37 25.27 6.61
N VAL A 166 -23.77 24.00 6.56
CA VAL A 166 -24.15 23.30 5.34
C VAL A 166 -25.39 23.97 4.75
N LEU A 167 -25.29 24.42 3.50
CA LEU A 167 -26.39 25.03 2.75
C LEU A 167 -27.14 23.99 1.94
N ASP A 168 -26.39 23.18 1.19
CA ASP A 168 -26.90 22.08 0.38
C ASP A 168 -25.87 20.95 0.33
N ASP A 169 -26.11 19.94 -0.51
CA ASP A 169 -25.27 18.75 -0.62
C ASP A 169 -23.84 19.01 -1.17
N LYS A 170 -23.53 20.24 -1.61
CA LYS A 170 -22.23 20.66 -2.18
C LYS A 170 -21.68 21.96 -1.60
N HIS A 171 -22.51 22.80 -1.00
CA HIS A 171 -22.14 24.15 -0.58
C HIS A 171 -22.32 24.36 0.93
N VAL A 172 -21.51 25.28 1.44
CA VAL A 172 -21.59 25.81 2.80
C VAL A 172 -21.77 27.32 2.76
N VAL A 173 -22.32 27.87 3.83
CA VAL A 173 -22.42 29.30 4.09
C VAL A 173 -21.61 29.64 5.34
N TYR A 174 -20.84 30.72 5.31
CA TYR A 174 -20.08 31.21 6.45
C TYR A 174 -20.21 32.72 6.57
N LEU A 175 -20.03 33.23 7.79
CA LEU A 175 -20.05 34.67 8.06
C LEU A 175 -18.68 35.26 7.75
N GLU A 176 -18.60 36.16 6.78
CA GLU A 176 -17.36 36.85 6.46
C GLU A 176 -17.11 37.99 7.47
N LYS A 177 -16.04 37.88 8.27
CA LYS A 177 -15.75 38.85 9.34
C LYS A 177 -15.48 40.28 8.84
N SER A 178 -15.03 40.46 7.60
CA SER A 178 -14.72 41.78 7.04
C SER A 178 -15.96 42.56 6.59
N THR A 179 -16.99 41.86 6.11
CA THR A 179 -18.21 42.47 5.54
C THR A 179 -19.42 42.28 6.45
N GLY A 180 -19.39 41.26 7.33
CA GLY A 180 -20.52 40.87 8.17
C GLY A 180 -21.62 40.12 7.40
N GLU A 181 -21.36 39.70 6.16
CA GLU A 181 -22.34 39.04 5.30
C GLU A 181 -22.17 37.52 5.28
N GLU A 182 -23.27 36.81 5.06
CA GLU A 182 -23.25 35.37 4.80
C GLU A 182 -22.83 35.10 3.35
N VAL A 183 -21.73 34.37 3.17
CA VAL A 183 -21.17 34.06 1.85
C VAL A 183 -21.24 32.55 1.59
N THR A 184 -21.74 32.19 0.41
CA THR A 184 -21.80 30.79 -0.05
C THR A 184 -20.48 30.38 -0.70
N SER A 185 -19.96 29.20 -0.36
CA SER A 185 -18.73 28.64 -0.90
C SER A 185 -18.75 27.11 -0.94
N THR A 186 -17.81 26.51 -1.67
CA THR A 186 -17.49 25.08 -1.54
C THR A 186 -16.50 24.88 -0.40
N LEU A 187 -16.39 23.64 0.12
CA LEU A 187 -15.36 23.33 1.12
C LEU A 187 -13.95 23.61 0.60
N SER A 188 -13.67 23.30 -0.67
CA SER A 188 -12.37 23.57 -1.28
C SER A 188 -12.08 25.07 -1.32
N GLY A 189 -13.00 25.88 -1.86
CA GLY A 189 -12.81 27.33 -1.92
C GLY A 189 -12.69 27.97 -0.53
N LEU A 190 -13.42 27.45 0.46
CA LEU A 190 -13.32 27.92 1.84
C LEU A 190 -11.99 27.50 2.50
N ALA A 191 -11.50 26.28 2.26
CA ALA A 191 -10.19 25.83 2.73
C ALA A 191 -9.05 26.65 2.12
N GLU A 192 -9.10 26.93 0.82
CA GLU A 192 -8.12 27.77 0.12
C GLU A 192 -8.09 29.17 0.71
N LYS A 193 -9.27 29.77 0.96
CA LYS A 193 -9.38 31.06 1.62
C LYS A 193 -8.76 31.07 3.03
N PHE A 194 -8.97 30.01 3.81
CA PHE A 194 -8.49 29.95 5.20
C PHE A 194 -7.02 29.59 5.34
N SER A 195 -6.45 28.87 4.37
CA SER A 195 -5.07 28.40 4.39
C SER A 195 -4.12 29.26 3.53
N GLY A 196 -4.63 29.98 2.54
CA GLY A 196 -3.84 30.69 1.52
C GLY A 196 -3.22 29.77 0.46
N ALA A 197 -3.46 28.46 0.52
CA ALA A 197 -3.03 27.50 -0.49
C ALA A 197 -4.08 27.33 -1.59
N SER A 198 -3.70 26.75 -2.74
CA SER A 198 -4.58 26.49 -3.87
C SER A 198 -4.70 24.99 -4.16
N SER A 199 -5.77 24.61 -4.87
CA SER A 199 -6.08 23.23 -5.25
C SER A 199 -6.29 22.29 -4.06
N LEU A 200 -6.96 22.77 -3.00
CA LEU A 200 -7.17 21.98 -1.80
C LEU A 200 -8.38 21.04 -1.89
N GLN A 201 -8.25 19.85 -1.30
CA GLN A 201 -9.36 18.93 -1.07
C GLN A 201 -10.12 19.34 0.18
N GLY A 202 -11.14 20.18 0.00
CA GLY A 202 -11.94 20.77 1.08
C GLY A 202 -12.28 19.82 2.24
N PRO A 203 -12.83 18.61 2.01
CA PRO A 203 -13.22 17.69 3.08
C PRO A 203 -12.11 17.29 4.07
N ARG A 204 -10.83 17.46 3.72
CA ARG A 204 -9.70 17.16 4.61
C ARG A 204 -9.42 18.25 5.65
N PHE A 205 -10.04 19.42 5.48
CA PHE A 205 -9.77 20.61 6.29
C PHE A 205 -10.93 20.98 7.21
N PHE A 206 -12.06 20.27 7.13
CA PHE A 206 -13.22 20.52 7.95
C PHE A 206 -13.58 19.27 8.75
N SER A 207 -14.07 19.50 9.96
CA SER A 207 -14.56 18.47 10.86
C SER A 207 -16.01 18.72 11.27
N TYR A 208 -16.68 17.64 11.68
CA TYR A 208 -18.00 17.62 12.28
C TYR A 208 -17.93 16.71 13.50
N ASP A 209 -18.40 17.18 14.67
CA ASP A 209 -18.24 16.47 15.96
C ASP A 209 -16.81 16.00 16.26
N GLY A 210 -15.81 16.79 15.85
CA GLY A 210 -14.39 16.48 16.07
C GLY A 210 -13.79 15.45 15.11
N GLU A 211 -14.56 14.89 14.18
CA GLU A 211 -14.11 13.97 13.13
C GLU A 211 -13.94 14.70 11.79
N LEU A 212 -12.81 14.50 11.09
CA LEU A 212 -12.61 15.08 9.76
C LEU A 212 -13.62 14.51 8.76
N LEU A 213 -14.15 15.35 7.86
CA LEU A 213 -15.12 14.91 6.86
C LEU A 213 -14.53 13.88 5.89
N SER A 214 -13.21 13.92 5.63
CA SER A 214 -12.51 12.89 4.86
C SER A 214 -12.56 11.52 5.54
N ASP A 215 -12.37 11.49 6.85
CA ASP A 215 -12.25 10.27 7.63
C ASP A 215 -13.64 9.68 7.89
N ARG A 216 -14.60 10.57 8.19
CA ARG A 216 -16.03 10.24 8.27
C ARG A 216 -16.55 9.60 6.99
N ARG A 217 -16.13 10.10 5.82
CA ARG A 217 -16.50 9.52 4.53
C ARG A 217 -15.95 8.11 4.37
N ILE A 218 -14.69 7.88 4.72
CA ILE A 218 -14.09 6.55 4.68
C ILE A 218 -14.87 5.60 5.59
N ARG A 219 -15.15 6.02 6.83
CA ARG A 219 -15.91 5.21 7.79
C ARG A 219 -17.31 4.85 7.28
N MET A 220 -18.07 5.81 6.75
CA MET A 220 -19.42 5.54 6.23
C MET A 220 -19.43 4.70 4.96
N GLU A 221 -18.41 4.82 4.10
CA GLU A 221 -18.26 3.95 2.93
C GLU A 221 -17.90 2.51 3.35
N THR A 222 -17.01 2.32 4.34
CA THR A 222 -16.63 0.99 4.85
C THR A 222 -17.71 0.31 5.70
N GLU A 223 -18.56 1.06 6.41
CA GLU A 223 -19.67 0.51 7.20
C GLU A 223 -20.89 0.07 6.34
N HIS A 224 -20.90 0.42 5.05
CA HIS A 224 -21.99 0.10 4.12
C HIS A 224 -21.61 -0.93 3.04
N GLU A 225 -20.39 -1.48 3.10
CA GLU A 225 -19.95 -2.69 2.37
C GLU A 225 -20.05 -3.95 3.25
#